data_AF-A0A0Q8ET08-F1
#
_entry.id   AF-A0A0Q8ET08-F1
#
_cell.length_a   1.000
_cell.length_b   1.000
_cell.length_c   1.000
_cell.angle_alpha   90.00
_cell.angle_beta   90.00
_cell.angle_gamma   90.00
#
_symmetry.space_group_name_H-M   'P 1'
#
loop_
_entity.id
_entity.type
_entity.pdbx_description
1 polymer ?
#
loop_
_entity_poly.entity_id
_entity_poly.type
_entity_poly.pdbx_seq_one_letter_code
_entity_poly.pdbx_strand_id
1 'polypeptide(L)'
;MKQRYRHHIEHFCHARGIDIPSSFYRLTTSRYAAIDESTVPSTLVAKTWFNKESLSYYLSGLARPDTVRAFDFHEGYEMLFDGDDVKRGPPIQ
;
A
#
# COMPACT_ATOMS: atom_id res chain seq x y z
N MET A 1 -1.55 -0.74 -17.58
CA MET A 1 -2.81 -1.52 -17.51
C MET A 1 -3.36 -1.43 -16.09
N LYS A 2 -4.49 -0.75 -15.88
CA LYS A 2 -5.10 -0.52 -14.55
C LYS A 2 -5.58 -1.81 -13.86
N GLN A 3 -6.05 -2.79 -14.63
CA GLN A 3 -6.54 -4.07 -14.07
C GLN A 3 -5.44 -4.94 -13.44
N ARG A 4 -4.17 -4.79 -13.87
CA ARG A 4 -3.06 -5.62 -13.37
C ARG A 4 -2.76 -5.35 -11.89
N TYR A 5 -2.70 -4.08 -11.49
CA TYR A 5 -2.38 -3.74 -10.10
C TYR A 5 -3.48 -4.13 -9.13
N ARG A 6 -4.75 -3.98 -9.53
CA ARG A 6 -5.89 -4.41 -8.72
C ARG A 6 -5.74 -5.89 -8.34
N HIS A 7 -5.56 -6.73 -9.36
CA HIS A 7 -5.44 -8.17 -9.15
C HIS A 7 -4.24 -8.55 -8.27
N HIS A 8 -3.07 -7.92 -8.48
CA HIS A 8 -1.89 -8.18 -7.65
C HIS A 8 -2.11 -7.78 -6.18
N ILE A 9 -2.72 -6.62 -5.94
CA ILE A 9 -3.01 -6.12 -4.59
C ILE A 9 -4.04 -7.02 -3.91
N GLU A 10 -5.11 -7.41 -4.61
CA GLU A 10 -6.14 -8.33 -4.09
C GLU A 10 -5.54 -9.68 -3.71
N HIS A 11 -4.76 -10.28 -4.62
CA HIS A 11 -4.10 -11.55 -4.38
C HIS A 11 -3.18 -11.48 -3.14
N PHE A 12 -2.39 -10.40 -3.04
CA PHE A 12 -1.53 -10.17 -1.89
C PHE A 12 -2.31 -10.05 -0.57
N CYS A 13 -3.41 -9.29 -0.57
CA CYS A 13 -4.24 -9.10 0.62
C CYS A 13 -4.92 -10.41 1.05
N HIS A 14 -5.52 -11.14 0.10
CA HIS A 14 -6.17 -12.42 0.38
C HIS A 14 -5.21 -13.48 0.93
N ALA A 15 -4.00 -13.58 0.35
CA ALA A 15 -2.99 -14.53 0.83
C ALA A 15 -2.53 -14.25 2.28
N ARG A 16 -2.78 -13.04 2.80
CA ARG A 16 -2.31 -12.57 4.11
C ARG A 16 -3.45 -12.30 5.10
N GLY A 17 -4.70 -12.53 4.71
CA GLY A 17 -5.86 -12.23 5.57
C GLY A 17 -6.04 -10.74 5.84
N ILE A 18 -5.60 -9.87 4.92
CA ILE A 18 -5.78 -8.41 5.00
C ILE A 18 -7.17 -8.06 4.50
N ASP A 19 -7.89 -7.23 5.26
CA ASP A 19 -9.22 -6.77 4.86
C ASP A 19 -9.13 -5.73 3.73
N ILE A 20 -10.00 -5.86 2.73
CA ILE A 20 -10.06 -4.96 1.57
C ILE A 20 -11.34 -4.12 1.68
N PRO A 21 -11.25 -2.81 1.96
CA PRO A 21 -12.43 -1.99 2.11
C PRO A 21 -13.18 -1.88 0.78
N SER A 22 -14.52 -1.90 0.83
CA SER A 22 -15.36 -1.83 -0.39
C SER A 22 -15.10 -0.60 -1.28
N SER A 23 -14.61 0.50 -0.68
CA SER A 23 -14.21 1.71 -1.39
C SER A 23 -13.03 1.50 -2.33
N PHE A 24 -12.14 0.53 -2.07
CA PHE A 24 -11.03 0.18 -2.95
C PHE A 24 -11.50 -0.18 -4.37
N TYR A 25 -12.58 -0.95 -4.48
CA TYR A 25 -13.13 -1.38 -5.77
C TYR A 25 -13.71 -0.23 -6.61
N ARG A 26 -14.07 0.88 -5.95
CA ARG A 26 -14.59 2.10 -6.59
C ARG A 26 -13.49 3.01 -7.11
N LEU A 27 -12.27 2.88 -6.59
CA LEU A 27 -11.12 3.71 -6.96
C LEU A 27 -10.29 3.05 -8.07
N THR A 28 -9.61 3.90 -8.86
CA THR A 28 -8.61 3.41 -9.81
C THR A 28 -7.38 2.95 -9.04
N THR A 29 -6.93 1.73 -9.28
CA THR A 29 -5.74 1.17 -8.65
C THR A 29 -4.47 1.57 -9.41
N SER A 30 -3.39 1.78 -8.65
CA SER A 30 -2.09 2.24 -9.13
C SER A 30 -0.95 1.39 -8.54
N ARG A 31 0.29 1.76 -8.85
CA ARG A 31 1.52 1.02 -8.55
C ARG A 31 1.75 0.78 -7.06
N TYR A 32 1.54 1.81 -6.24
CA TYR A 32 1.83 1.76 -4.82
C TYR A 32 0.55 1.62 -3.99
N ALA A 33 0.60 0.79 -2.97
CA ALA A 33 -0.49 0.63 -2.00
C ALA A 33 0.06 0.62 -0.58
N ALA A 34 -0.80 0.88 0.39
CA ALA A 34 -0.45 0.92 1.81
C ALA A 34 -1.43 0.06 2.61
N ILE A 35 -0.96 -0.54 3.69
CA ILE A 35 -1.72 -1.40 4.59
C ILE A 35 -1.56 -0.84 5.99
N ASP A 36 -2.70 -0.58 6.63
CA ASP A 36 -2.78 -0.19 8.03
C ASP A 36 -2.77 -1.45 8.90
N GLU A 37 -1.70 -1.62 9.67
CA GLU A 37 -1.50 -2.71 10.62
C GLU A 37 -1.92 -2.32 12.05
N SER A 38 -2.53 -1.14 12.25
CA SER A 38 -3.06 -0.75 13.55
C SER A 38 -4.35 -1.48 13.94
N THR A 39 -5.02 -2.13 12.99
CA THR A 39 -6.26 -2.90 13.17
C THR A 39 -6.04 -4.40 13.09
N VAL A 40 -6.97 -5.17 13.64
CA VAL A 40 -6.99 -6.65 13.51
C VAL A 40 -8.35 -7.08 12.95
N PRO A 41 -8.41 -7.62 11.71
CA PRO A 41 -7.29 -7.79 10.78
C PRO A 41 -6.72 -6.44 10.30
N SER A 42 -5.49 -6.45 9.81
CA SER A 42 -4.92 -5.30 9.09
C SER A 42 -5.78 -4.97 7.88
N THR A 43 -5.84 -3.70 7.50
CA THR A 43 -6.74 -3.22 6.44
C THR A 43 -5.96 -2.52 5.34
N LEU A 44 -6.29 -2.83 4.08
CA LEU A 44 -5.76 -2.11 2.93
C LEU A 44 -6.25 -0.66 2.94
N VAL A 45 -5.35 0.30 2.78
CA VAL A 45 -5.74 1.68 2.49
C VAL A 45 -6.36 1.73 1.09
N ALA A 46 -7.63 2.13 1.00
CA ALA A 46 -8.39 2.10 -0.25
C ALA A 46 -7.73 2.92 -1.39
N LYS A 47 -7.01 3.98 -1.04
CA LYS A 47 -6.27 4.83 -1.98
C LYS A 47 -4.95 4.15 -2.38
N THR A 48 -4.62 4.23 -3.66
CA THR A 48 -3.32 3.81 -4.20
C THR A 48 -2.66 4.99 -4.91
N TRP A 49 -1.35 4.90 -5.16
CA TRP A 49 -0.55 5.99 -5.70
C TRP A 49 0.25 5.56 -6.93
N PHE A 50 0.51 6.52 -7.83
CA PHE A 50 1.27 6.26 -9.05
C PHE A 50 2.76 6.57 -8.90
N ASN A 51 3.13 7.46 -7.99
CA ASN A 51 4.51 7.89 -7.72
C ASN A 51 4.82 7.84 -6.21
N LYS A 52 6.11 7.93 -5.88
CA LYS A 52 6.61 7.87 -4.51
C LYS A 52 6.27 9.13 -3.73
N GLU A 53 6.35 10.30 -4.37
CA GLU A 53 6.12 11.60 -3.74
C GLU A 53 4.71 11.67 -3.14
N SER A 54 3.68 11.18 -3.85
CA SER A 54 2.31 11.19 -3.32
C SER A 54 2.09 10.15 -2.22
N LEU A 55 2.88 9.07 -2.21
CA LEU A 55 2.87 8.06 -1.14
C LEU A 55 3.57 8.60 0.10
N SER A 56 4.77 9.18 -0.04
CA SER A 56 5.51 9.85 1.03
C SER A 56 4.68 10.97 1.66
N TYR A 57 4.01 11.79 0.85
CA TYR A 57 3.09 12.83 1.33
C TYR A 57 1.92 12.27 2.15
N TYR A 58 1.38 11.11 1.75
CA TYR A 58 0.33 10.45 2.55
C TYR A 58 0.89 9.98 3.89
N LEU A 59 2.05 9.29 3.88
CA LEU A 59 2.65 8.73 5.09
C LEU A 59 3.12 9.81 6.06
N SER A 60 3.67 10.92 5.59
CA SER A 60 4.09 12.05 6.42
C SER A 60 2.92 12.77 7.11
N GLY A 61 1.72 12.65 6.56
CA GLY A 61 0.49 13.19 7.15
C GLY A 61 -0.14 12.30 8.22
N LEU A 62 0.38 11.08 8.45
CA LEU A 62 -0.16 10.17 9.46
C LEU A 62 0.36 10.51 10.85
N ALA A 63 -0.51 10.40 11.87
CA ALA A 63 -0.09 10.54 13.27
C ALA A 63 0.82 9.38 13.73
N ARG A 64 0.69 8.22 13.10
CA ARG A 64 1.45 6.99 13.40
C ARG A 64 1.87 6.30 12.09
N PRO A 65 2.89 6.83 11.39
CA PRO A 65 3.35 6.25 10.12
C PRO A 65 3.99 4.86 10.31
N ASP A 66 4.45 4.55 11.53
CA ASP A 66 5.04 3.26 11.92
C ASP A 66 4.03 2.09 11.85
N THR A 67 2.73 2.36 11.89
CA THR A 67 1.70 1.33 11.80
C THR A 67 1.22 1.09 10.36
N VAL A 68 1.79 1.79 9.38
CA VAL A 68 1.39 1.66 7.98
C VAL A 68 2.56 1.16 7.14
N ARG A 69 2.37 0.02 6.49
CA ARG A 69 3.35 -0.53 5.55
C ARG A 69 2.99 -0.16 4.13
N ALA A 70 3.99 0.17 3.33
CA ALA A 70 3.82 0.59 1.95
C ALA A 70 4.50 -0.41 0.99
N PHE A 71 3.93 -0.58 -0.20
CA PHE A 71 4.37 -1.59 -1.16
C PHE A 71 4.37 -1.06 -2.59
N ASP A 72 5.36 -1.48 -3.37
CA ASP A 72 5.45 -1.30 -4.82
C ASP A 72 5.07 -2.60 -5.54
N PHE A 73 3.85 -2.65 -6.07
CA PHE A 73 3.33 -3.82 -6.80
C PHE A 73 3.77 -3.89 -8.26
N HIS A 74 4.52 -2.90 -8.75
CA HIS A 74 5.16 -2.96 -10.06
C HIS A 74 6.50 -3.69 -9.98
N GLU A 75 7.33 -3.30 -9.01
CA GLU A 75 8.67 -3.86 -8.85
C GLU A 75 8.72 -5.03 -7.86
N GLY A 76 7.72 -5.19 -7.00
CA GLY A 76 7.62 -6.30 -6.05
C GLY A 76 8.46 -6.07 -4.78
N TYR A 77 8.49 -4.84 -4.26
CA TYR A 77 9.23 -4.50 -3.04
C TYR A 77 8.33 -3.82 -2.00
N GLU A 78 8.68 -4.00 -0.73
CA GLU A 78 8.22 -3.14 0.34
C GLU A 78 8.90 -1.75 0.22
N MET A 79 8.18 -0.72 0.62
CA MET A 79 8.61 0.67 0.61
C MET A 79 8.80 1.13 2.05
N LEU A 80 10.02 1.49 2.41
CA LEU A 80 10.39 1.91 3.76
C LEU A 80 10.34 3.44 3.83
N PHE A 81 9.51 3.97 4.73
CA PHE A 81 9.41 5.39 4.99
C PHE A 81 10.41 5.82 6.07
N ASP A 82 11.22 6.83 5.79
CA ASP A 82 12.26 7.32 6.72
C ASP A 82 11.87 8.59 7.48
N GLY A 83 10.64 9.06 7.31
CA GLY A 83 10.13 10.31 7.88
C GLY A 83 10.01 11.45 6.87
N ASP A 84 10.69 11.34 5.73
CA ASP A 84 10.62 12.33 4.64
C ASP A 84 10.25 11.66 3.30
N ASP A 85 10.89 10.54 2.96
CA ASP A 85 10.66 9.84 1.70
C ASP A 85 10.52 8.31 1.86
N VAL A 86 10.05 7.65 0.81
CA VAL A 86 9.94 6.20 0.70
C VAL A 86 11.05 5.60 -0.17
N LYS A 87 11.83 4.71 0.42
CA LYS A 87 12.92 4.00 -0.25
C LYS A 87 12.56 2.55 -0.48
N ARG A 88 13.17 1.94 -1.50
CA ARG A 88 12.98 0.52 -1.78
C ARG A 88 13.57 -0.28 -0.60
N GLY A 89 12.76 -1.15 -0.03
CA GLY A 89 13.12 -2.09 1.01
C GLY A 89 13.25 -3.53 0.49
N PRO A 90 12.91 -4.52 1.33
CA PRO A 90 12.98 -5.93 0.94
C PRO A 90 11.96 -6.30 -0.15
N PRO A 91 12.17 -7.40 -0.88
CA PRO A 91 11.17 -7.93 -1.81
C PRO A 91 9.90 -8.34 -1.07
N ILE A 92 8.75 -8.20 -1.73
CA ILE A 92 7.47 -8.71 -1.25
C ILE A 92 7.55 -10.24 -1.20
N GLN A 93 7.29 -10.81 -0.01
CA GLN A 93 7.30 -12.26 0.21
C GLN A 93 5.98 -12.94 -0.15
#